data_AF-A0A4R9VXR2-F1
#
_entry.id   AF-A0A4R9VXR2-F1
#
_cell.length_a   1.000
_cell.length_b   1.000
_cell.length_c   1.000
_cell.angle_alpha   90.00
_cell.angle_beta   90.00
_cell.angle_gamma   90.00
#
_symmetry.space_group_name_H-M   'P 1'
#
loop_
_entity.id
_entity.type
_entity.pdbx_description
1 polymer ?
#
loop_
_entity_poly.entity_id
_entity_poly.type
_entity_poly.pdbx_seq_one_letter_code
_entity_poly.pdbx_strand_id
1 'polypeptide(L)'
;MTLSELVRNEVTTQSAPVGAALVFEGTAYLDGVASDPRKFGWMQGFPPPTNKQITFEGGRYMNFPEIRWSLSHMRELVPTVSVGRADGAGLSFNEPSAADTAAVETLEFTDMNGRSRRFDEALFDTYTDGIMIMHRGRVVFERYFGALERKMPHACFSVTKSYAGTLAAALVHEGVLDESKLIPHYLPELRGTAWEDATLRQVMDMQTGMDYSEDEVDDQSSSSIYMRACRTRPRPADYDGPQTSYDFLRTVRKKGERGKLFSYKSVNTQVMAWVMSRVTGCSFAQLLHEHLWAPLGCEDDGYLVIDPAGMPSASGGFYASLRDLARFGEMIRRDGEWFSSSDQRRRRPVSTILRRVIAVANKFAPASQGAWLSPDSFRRQPHLGAKQGSWC
;
A
#
# COMPACT_ATOMS: atom_id res chain seq x y z
N MET A 1 -8.59 25.70 21.73
CA MET A 1 -8.26 26.50 20.52
C MET A 1 -8.40 25.58 19.33
N THR A 2 -9.03 26.05 18.26
CA THR A 2 -9.20 25.25 17.04
C THR A 2 -7.94 25.36 16.18
N LEU A 3 -7.57 24.30 15.45
CA LEU A 3 -6.39 24.25 14.57
C LEU A 3 -6.34 25.40 13.52
N SER A 4 -7.48 26.02 13.22
CA SER A 4 -7.58 27.22 12.39
C SER A 4 -6.91 28.47 12.98
N GLU A 5 -6.72 28.54 14.30
CA GLU A 5 -6.10 29.68 14.98
C GLU A 5 -4.56 29.55 15.07
N LEU A 6 -4.03 28.31 15.10
CA LEU A 6 -2.58 28.02 15.13
C LEU A 6 -1.84 28.41 13.85
N VAL A 7 -2.55 28.59 12.73
CA VAL A 7 -1.96 29.00 11.45
C VAL A 7 -1.87 30.54 11.30
N ARG A 8 -2.53 31.32 12.16
CA ARG A 8 -2.66 32.79 11.96
C ARG A 8 -2.04 33.69 13.01
N ASN A 9 -1.70 33.21 14.20
CA ASN A 9 -1.15 34.07 15.26
C ASN A 9 0.06 33.43 15.96
N GLU A 10 1.27 33.73 15.50
CA GLU A 10 2.47 33.63 16.34
C GLU A 10 3.34 34.89 16.18
N VAL A 11 2.96 35.94 16.90
CA VAL A 11 3.92 36.89 17.47
C VAL A 11 3.62 36.95 18.97
N THR A 12 4.64 36.57 19.76
CA THR A 12 4.77 36.72 21.22
C THR A 12 3.77 36.00 22.12
N THR A 13 4.18 34.84 22.65
CA THR A 13 4.36 34.61 24.11
C THR A 13 5.16 33.33 24.33
N GLN A 14 6.10 33.36 25.27
CA GLN A 14 6.99 32.25 25.63
C GLN A 14 6.21 31.04 26.17
N SER A 15 6.18 29.97 25.38
CA SER A 15 6.02 28.57 25.83
C SER A 15 7.16 27.76 25.21
N ALA A 16 7.64 26.74 25.93
CA ALA A 16 8.80 25.92 25.58
C ALA A 16 8.82 25.46 24.10
N PRO A 17 10.00 25.34 23.46
CA PRO A 17 10.08 25.04 22.04
C PRO A 17 9.43 23.70 21.74
N VAL A 18 8.44 23.70 20.85
CA VAL A 18 7.95 22.50 20.17
C VAL A 18 9.17 21.79 19.59
N GLY A 19 9.52 20.64 20.16
CA GLY A 19 10.80 19.99 19.93
C GLY A 19 10.93 19.52 18.48
N ALA A 20 11.65 20.27 17.67
CA ALA A 20 11.89 20.03 16.24
C ALA A 20 12.60 18.70 15.89
N ALA A 21 12.85 17.84 16.88
CA ALA A 21 13.56 16.58 16.71
C ALA A 21 12.93 15.42 17.52
N LEU A 22 12.58 14.34 16.82
CA LEU A 22 12.32 13.02 17.37
C LEU A 22 13.65 12.30 17.61
N VAL A 23 13.87 11.76 18.81
CA VAL A 23 15.08 11.00 19.12
C VAL A 23 14.75 9.51 19.08
N PHE A 24 15.41 8.77 18.18
CA PHE A 24 15.30 7.32 18.05
C PHE A 24 16.69 6.70 18.02
N GLU A 25 16.95 5.75 18.93
CA GLU A 25 18.25 5.08 19.09
C GLU A 25 19.45 6.05 19.15
N GLY A 26 19.28 7.19 19.82
CA GLY A 26 20.33 8.22 19.96
C GLY A 26 20.53 9.11 18.73
N THR A 27 19.76 8.90 17.66
CA THR A 27 19.76 9.74 16.45
C THR A 27 18.57 10.69 16.49
N ALA A 28 18.81 11.96 16.18
CA ALA A 28 17.77 12.99 16.06
C ALA A 28 17.25 13.07 14.62
N TYR A 29 15.94 13.01 14.46
CA TYR A 29 15.21 13.13 13.19
C TYR A 29 14.26 14.32 13.28
N LEU A 30 14.05 15.04 12.18
CA LEU A 30 13.04 16.11 12.14
C LEU A 30 11.65 15.51 12.35
N ASP A 31 10.76 16.13 13.13
CA ASP A 31 9.39 15.66 13.25
C ASP A 31 8.56 15.87 11.96
N GLY A 32 7.29 15.43 11.95
CA GLY A 32 6.39 15.61 10.81
C GLY A 32 6.04 17.07 10.47
N VAL A 33 6.23 18.01 11.39
CA VAL A 33 5.97 19.44 11.16
C VAL A 33 7.18 20.12 10.54
N ALA A 34 8.37 19.79 11.04
CA ALA A 34 9.64 20.30 10.58
C ALA A 34 9.98 19.74 9.21
N SER A 35 9.75 18.43 8.99
CA SER A 35 9.99 17.73 7.71
C SER A 35 8.92 17.92 6.63
N ASP A 36 7.96 18.84 6.81
CA ASP A 36 6.89 19.08 5.82
C ASP A 36 7.51 19.47 4.46
N PRO A 37 7.21 18.76 3.36
CA PRO A 37 7.79 19.03 2.04
C PRO A 37 7.58 20.45 1.54
N ARG A 38 6.44 21.06 1.91
CA ARG A 38 6.09 22.42 1.50
C ARG A 38 6.95 23.43 2.24
N LYS A 39 7.20 23.23 3.53
CA LYS A 39 8.12 24.08 4.31
C LYS A 39 9.57 23.91 3.85
N PHE A 40 9.95 22.69 3.49
CA PHE A 40 11.27 22.40 2.93
C PHE A 40 11.50 23.00 1.55
N GLY A 41 10.44 23.39 0.84
CA GLY A 41 10.52 23.91 -0.53
C GLY A 41 10.87 22.84 -1.56
N TRP A 42 10.59 21.56 -1.28
CA TRP A 42 10.83 20.48 -2.26
C TRP A 42 9.96 20.71 -3.49
N MET A 43 10.58 20.64 -4.67
CA MET A 43 9.89 20.73 -5.97
C MET A 43 9.05 22.00 -6.16
N GLN A 44 9.41 23.10 -5.49
CA GLN A 44 8.76 24.41 -5.63
C GLN A 44 9.56 25.38 -6.51
N GLY A 45 8.85 26.12 -7.36
CA GLY A 45 9.42 27.06 -8.33
C GLY A 45 9.40 26.50 -9.75
N PHE A 46 9.69 27.34 -10.75
CA PHE A 46 9.65 26.96 -12.16
C PHE A 46 10.90 27.49 -12.90
N PRO A 47 11.97 26.66 -13.05
CA PRO A 47 12.14 25.34 -12.43
C PRO A 47 12.44 25.44 -10.92
N PRO A 48 12.22 24.36 -10.13
CA PRO A 48 12.70 24.32 -8.76
C PRO A 48 14.23 24.47 -8.71
N PRO A 49 14.80 25.12 -7.67
CA PRO A 49 16.26 25.18 -7.49
C PRO A 49 16.88 23.79 -7.51
N THR A 50 18.08 23.63 -8.09
CA THR A 50 18.72 22.30 -8.27
C THR A 50 18.85 21.50 -6.97
N ASN A 51 19.18 22.15 -5.84
CA ASN A 51 19.27 21.50 -4.53
C ASN A 51 17.91 21.15 -3.91
N LYS A 52 16.80 21.55 -4.54
CA LYS A 52 15.41 21.27 -4.17
C LYS A 52 14.69 20.35 -5.17
N GLN A 53 15.41 19.86 -6.17
CA GLN A 53 14.88 18.89 -7.12
C GLN A 53 15.01 17.46 -6.57
N ILE A 54 13.91 16.72 -6.70
CA ILE A 54 13.80 15.29 -6.43
C ILE A 54 13.66 14.61 -7.80
N THR A 55 14.61 13.75 -8.14
CA THR A 55 14.62 13.02 -9.42
C THR A 55 14.78 11.53 -9.16
N PHE A 56 14.32 10.71 -10.11
CA PHE A 56 14.48 9.27 -10.03
C PHE A 56 15.97 8.89 -10.09
N GLU A 57 16.71 9.41 -11.07
CA GLU A 57 18.13 9.12 -11.28
C GLU A 57 19.00 9.54 -10.08
N GLY A 58 18.58 10.58 -9.34
CA GLY A 58 19.26 11.03 -8.15
C GLY A 58 19.15 10.07 -6.95
N GLY A 59 18.24 9.08 -7.00
CA GLY A 59 18.10 8.01 -6.00
C GLY A 59 17.67 8.45 -4.59
N ARG A 60 17.52 9.75 -4.33
CA ARG A 60 17.15 10.30 -3.01
C ARG A 60 15.64 10.32 -2.76
N TYR A 61 14.79 10.04 -3.75
CA TYR A 61 13.34 10.14 -3.59
C TYR A 61 12.77 9.17 -2.56
N MET A 62 13.48 8.10 -2.17
CA MET A 62 13.09 7.20 -1.07
C MET A 62 13.78 7.53 0.27
N ASN A 63 14.64 8.56 0.30
CA ASN A 63 15.36 8.94 1.51
C ASN A 63 14.56 9.98 2.29
N PHE A 64 14.70 9.97 3.61
CA PHE A 64 14.18 11.05 4.43
C PHE A 64 15.06 12.31 4.30
N PRO A 65 14.49 13.53 4.15
CA PRO A 65 13.05 13.85 4.16
C PRO A 65 12.35 13.86 2.78
N GLU A 66 13.06 13.67 1.66
CA GLU A 66 12.51 13.72 0.30
C GLU A 66 11.36 12.73 0.05
N ILE A 67 11.36 11.58 0.73
CA ILE A 67 10.30 10.57 0.66
C ILE A 67 8.92 11.14 0.98
N ARG A 68 8.83 12.11 1.89
CA ARG A 68 7.55 12.75 2.26
C ARG A 68 6.90 13.50 1.10
N TRP A 69 7.67 13.87 0.09
CA TRP A 69 7.14 14.38 -1.18
C TRP A 69 6.87 13.24 -2.16
N SER A 70 7.84 12.35 -2.37
CA SER A 70 7.77 11.37 -3.46
C SER A 70 6.60 10.39 -3.34
N LEU A 71 6.12 10.07 -2.13
CA LEU A 71 5.01 9.13 -1.94
C LEU A 71 3.68 9.61 -2.53
N SER A 72 3.51 10.91 -2.76
CA SER A 72 2.33 11.47 -3.46
C SER A 72 2.62 11.86 -4.91
N HIS A 73 3.89 11.86 -5.32
CA HIS A 73 4.37 12.40 -6.60
C HIS A 73 5.13 11.37 -7.45
N MET A 74 5.04 10.07 -7.12
CA MET A 74 5.80 9.02 -7.80
C MET A 74 5.56 8.96 -9.31
N ARG A 75 4.35 9.30 -9.77
CA ARG A 75 4.02 9.38 -11.21
C ARG A 75 4.88 10.38 -11.98
N GLU A 76 5.45 11.38 -11.30
CA GLU A 76 6.40 12.33 -11.90
C GLU A 76 7.82 11.76 -12.05
N LEU A 77 8.11 10.66 -11.35
CA LEU A 77 9.45 10.07 -11.25
C LEU A 77 9.59 8.78 -12.07
N VAL A 78 8.53 7.99 -12.22
CA VAL A 78 8.58 6.68 -12.88
C VAL A 78 7.39 6.45 -13.82
N PRO A 79 7.52 5.56 -14.82
CA PRO A 79 6.39 5.16 -15.66
C PRO A 79 5.25 4.54 -14.84
N THR A 80 4.02 4.86 -15.24
CA THR A 80 2.81 4.33 -14.58
C THR A 80 1.73 3.97 -15.60
N VAL A 81 0.79 3.13 -15.18
CA VAL A 81 -0.47 2.88 -15.89
C VAL A 81 -1.64 3.26 -15.00
N SER A 82 -2.65 3.91 -15.58
CA SER A 82 -3.85 4.31 -14.85
C SER A 82 -4.73 3.10 -14.50
N VAL A 83 -5.36 3.17 -13.32
CA VAL A 83 -6.51 2.35 -12.95
C VAL A 83 -7.69 3.31 -12.92
N GLY A 84 -8.37 3.43 -14.06
CA GLY A 84 -9.41 4.44 -14.25
C GLY A 84 -10.61 4.21 -13.33
N ARG A 85 -11.23 5.27 -12.84
CA ARG A 85 -12.56 5.18 -12.22
C ARG A 85 -13.66 4.92 -13.25
N ALA A 86 -14.86 4.61 -12.79
CA ALA A 86 -16.04 4.56 -13.66
C ALA A 86 -16.49 5.96 -14.10
N ASP A 87 -17.14 6.04 -15.26
CA ASP A 87 -17.85 7.25 -15.68
C ASP A 87 -19.07 7.54 -14.78
N GLY A 88 -19.28 8.82 -14.46
CA GLY A 88 -20.35 9.28 -13.57
C GLY A 88 -19.87 9.55 -12.13
N ALA A 89 -20.68 10.27 -11.35
CA ALA A 89 -20.36 10.58 -9.97
C ALA A 89 -20.51 9.32 -9.09
N GLY A 90 -19.40 8.85 -8.50
CA GLY A 90 -19.41 7.84 -7.45
C GLY A 90 -20.18 8.33 -6.20
N LEU A 91 -20.55 7.40 -5.31
CA LEU A 91 -21.07 7.79 -4.00
C LEU A 91 -19.95 8.46 -3.21
N SER A 92 -20.01 9.77 -3.02
CA SER A 92 -19.09 10.47 -2.13
C SER A 92 -19.36 10.03 -0.69
N PHE A 93 -18.29 9.76 0.04
CA PHE A 93 -18.39 9.67 1.50
C PHE A 93 -18.85 11.01 2.09
N ASN A 94 -19.46 10.94 3.29
CA ASN A 94 -19.83 12.13 4.03
C ASN A 94 -18.59 12.89 4.50
N GLU A 95 -18.73 14.19 4.75
CA GLU A 95 -17.74 14.94 5.51
C GLU A 95 -17.90 14.63 7.02
N PRO A 96 -16.80 14.51 7.77
CA PRO A 96 -16.86 14.38 9.22
C PRO A 96 -17.38 15.69 9.85
N SER A 97 -18.13 15.58 10.95
CA SER A 97 -18.59 16.78 11.66
C SER A 97 -17.44 17.45 12.41
N ALA A 98 -17.54 18.76 12.66
CA ALA A 98 -16.54 19.48 13.45
C ALA A 98 -16.43 18.93 14.89
N ALA A 99 -17.55 18.47 15.46
CA ALA A 99 -17.59 17.89 16.80
C ALA A 99 -16.89 16.52 16.85
N ASP A 100 -17.20 15.61 15.92
CA ASP A 100 -16.53 14.30 15.83
C ASP A 100 -15.03 14.47 15.63
N THR A 101 -14.68 15.40 14.73
CA THR A 101 -13.30 15.71 14.40
C THR A 101 -12.53 16.19 15.62
N ALA A 102 -13.05 17.19 16.35
CA ALA A 102 -12.42 17.72 17.55
C ALA A 102 -12.30 16.64 18.65
N ALA A 103 -13.34 15.81 18.81
CA ALA A 103 -13.32 14.72 19.78
C ALA A 103 -12.18 13.73 19.49
N VAL A 104 -12.00 13.34 18.22
CA VAL A 104 -10.91 12.43 17.80
C VAL A 104 -9.54 13.07 17.98
N GLU A 105 -9.35 14.35 17.62
CA GLU A 105 -8.07 15.05 17.78
C GLU A 105 -7.61 15.08 19.25
N THR A 106 -8.55 15.19 20.19
CA THR A 106 -8.24 15.26 21.62
C THR A 106 -8.16 13.90 22.32
N LEU A 107 -8.31 12.78 21.60
CA LEU A 107 -8.18 11.45 22.21
C LEU A 107 -6.77 11.29 22.81
N GLU A 108 -6.73 10.85 24.06
CA GLU A 108 -5.49 10.51 24.74
C GLU A 108 -5.27 9.00 24.74
N PHE A 109 -4.02 8.59 24.56
CA PHE A 109 -3.61 7.20 24.66
C PHE A 109 -2.23 7.09 25.29
N THR A 110 -1.93 5.94 25.88
CA THR A 110 -0.60 5.63 26.41
C THR A 110 0.22 4.95 25.32
N ASP A 111 1.36 5.54 24.95
CA ASP A 111 2.27 4.95 23.97
C ASP A 111 3.02 3.72 24.52
N MET A 112 3.78 3.04 23.66
CA MET A 112 4.54 1.84 24.05
C MET A 112 5.65 2.10 25.09
N ASN A 113 5.99 3.38 25.33
CA ASN A 113 6.96 3.80 26.34
C ASN A 113 6.28 4.30 27.63
N GLY A 114 4.96 4.14 27.75
CA GLY A 114 4.18 4.54 28.92
C GLY A 114 3.86 6.05 28.99
N ARG A 115 4.10 6.81 27.92
CA ARG A 115 3.81 8.25 27.89
C ARG A 115 2.37 8.48 27.44
N SER A 116 1.66 9.38 28.13
CA SER A 116 0.36 9.87 27.64
C SER A 116 0.58 10.79 26.45
N ARG A 117 -0.15 10.56 25.36
CA ARG A 117 -0.06 11.27 24.08
C ARG A 117 -1.45 11.65 23.60
N ARG A 118 -1.58 12.82 22.98
CA ARG A 118 -2.76 13.17 22.20
C ARG A 118 -2.67 12.57 20.80
N PHE A 119 -3.80 12.16 20.26
CA PHE A 119 -3.89 11.50 18.96
C PHE A 119 -3.37 12.38 17.83
N ASP A 120 -3.78 13.65 17.77
CA ASP A 120 -3.35 14.60 16.75
C ASP A 120 -1.84 14.86 16.75
N GLU A 121 -1.24 15.01 17.94
CA GLU A 121 0.21 15.17 18.10
C GLU A 121 0.98 13.95 17.61
N ALA A 122 0.48 12.74 17.91
CA ALA A 122 1.13 11.50 17.50
C ALA A 122 1.17 11.29 15.96
N LEU A 123 0.29 11.96 15.21
CA LEU A 123 0.29 11.90 13.74
C LEU A 123 1.57 12.51 13.16
N PHE A 124 2.08 13.58 13.78
CA PHE A 124 3.33 14.21 13.33
C PHE A 124 4.56 13.40 13.70
N ASP A 125 4.55 12.70 14.82
CA ASP A 125 5.64 11.80 15.24
C ASP A 125 5.81 10.60 14.31
N THR A 126 4.74 10.23 13.62
CA THR A 126 4.68 9.07 12.71
C THR A 126 4.77 9.46 11.24
N TYR A 127 5.03 10.75 10.95
CA TYR A 127 5.04 11.30 9.60
C TYR A 127 3.77 10.99 8.80
N THR A 128 2.61 10.97 9.48
CA THR A 128 1.32 10.70 8.82
C THR A 128 1.08 11.75 7.74
N ASP A 129 0.91 11.32 6.49
CA ASP A 129 0.55 12.21 5.37
C ASP A 129 -0.97 12.23 5.12
N GLY A 130 -1.68 11.15 5.45
CA GLY A 130 -3.15 11.09 5.37
C GLY A 130 -3.74 10.10 6.34
N ILE A 131 -4.85 10.45 6.97
CA ILE A 131 -5.57 9.57 7.89
C ILE A 131 -7.07 9.78 7.79
N MET A 132 -7.81 8.66 7.80
CA MET A 132 -9.26 8.65 7.73
C MET A 132 -9.80 7.58 8.68
N ILE A 133 -10.75 7.96 9.53
CA ILE A 133 -11.44 7.03 10.43
C ILE A 133 -12.88 6.94 9.99
N MET A 134 -13.32 5.70 9.75
CA MET A 134 -14.70 5.38 9.44
C MET A 134 -15.32 4.57 10.57
N HIS A 135 -16.54 4.94 10.96
CA HIS A 135 -17.34 4.19 11.92
C HIS A 135 -18.69 3.85 11.28
N ARG A 136 -18.95 2.55 11.08
CA ARG A 136 -20.19 2.01 10.50
C ARG A 136 -20.57 2.65 9.16
N GLY A 137 -19.59 2.76 8.26
CA GLY A 137 -19.77 3.32 6.91
C GLY A 137 -19.83 4.85 6.85
N ARG A 138 -19.59 5.56 7.97
CA ARG A 138 -19.52 7.02 8.01
C ARG A 138 -18.12 7.49 8.34
N VAL A 139 -17.66 8.54 7.67
CA VAL A 139 -16.42 9.23 7.99
C VAL A 139 -16.64 10.04 9.27
N VAL A 140 -15.81 9.81 10.28
CA VAL A 140 -15.83 10.55 11.55
C VAL A 140 -14.58 11.39 11.76
N PHE A 141 -13.51 11.10 11.03
CA PHE A 141 -12.28 11.89 11.04
C PHE A 141 -11.55 11.76 9.70
N GLU A 142 -10.99 12.86 9.20
CA GLU A 142 -10.20 12.91 7.97
C GLU A 142 -9.20 14.07 8.04
N ARG A 143 -7.92 13.78 7.79
CA ARG A 143 -6.84 14.77 7.75
C ARG A 143 -5.80 14.42 6.69
N TYR A 144 -5.16 15.47 6.19
CA TYR A 144 -4.09 15.43 5.20
C TYR A 144 -2.96 16.35 5.65
N PHE A 145 -1.73 15.90 5.49
CA PHE A 145 -0.50 16.56 5.90
C PHE A 145 0.57 16.37 4.82
N GLY A 146 1.73 17.00 5.00
CA GLY A 146 2.86 16.85 4.09
C GLY A 146 2.53 17.31 2.66
N ALA A 147 2.87 16.50 1.66
CA ALA A 147 2.54 16.78 0.26
C ALA A 147 1.14 16.30 -0.16
N LEU A 148 0.50 15.44 0.65
CA LEU A 148 -0.75 14.80 0.26
C LEU A 148 -1.92 15.79 0.28
N GLU A 149 -2.68 15.82 -0.82
CA GLU A 149 -3.97 16.50 -0.92
C GLU A 149 -5.10 15.48 -1.09
N ARG A 150 -6.35 15.91 -0.85
CA ARG A 150 -7.51 15.02 -0.84
C ARG A 150 -7.64 14.10 -2.05
N LYS A 151 -7.44 14.65 -3.25
CA LYS A 151 -7.61 13.94 -4.53
C LYS A 151 -6.30 13.39 -5.09
N MET A 152 -5.22 13.55 -4.35
CA MET A 152 -3.90 13.13 -4.78
C MET A 152 -3.69 11.67 -4.37
N PRO A 153 -3.24 10.80 -5.30
CA PRO A 153 -2.90 9.43 -4.93
C PRO A 153 -1.64 9.39 -4.07
N HIS A 154 -1.67 8.57 -3.02
CA HIS A 154 -0.51 8.26 -2.19
C HIS A 154 -0.07 6.81 -2.42
N ALA A 155 1.22 6.52 -2.21
CA ALA A 155 1.75 5.17 -2.24
C ALA A 155 0.99 4.25 -1.27
N CYS A 156 0.45 3.13 -1.78
CA CYS A 156 -0.18 2.09 -0.96
C CYS A 156 0.85 1.06 -0.46
N PHE A 157 2.04 1.00 -1.06
CA PHE A 157 3.02 -0.06 -0.85
C PHE A 157 2.34 -1.44 -0.77
N SER A 158 2.65 -2.24 0.24
CA SER A 158 2.16 -3.62 0.35
C SER A 158 0.67 -3.75 0.62
N VAL A 159 -0.07 -2.66 0.87
CA VAL A 159 -1.54 -2.69 0.82
C VAL A 159 -2.03 -3.11 -0.57
N THR A 160 -1.24 -2.87 -1.62
CA THR A 160 -1.47 -3.39 -2.98
C THR A 160 -1.70 -4.90 -3.01
N LYS A 161 -1.00 -5.66 -2.16
CA LYS A 161 -1.11 -7.12 -2.09
C LYS A 161 -2.50 -7.59 -1.68
N SER A 162 -3.21 -6.81 -0.86
CA SER A 162 -4.59 -7.10 -0.45
C SER A 162 -5.57 -6.99 -1.63
N TYR A 163 -5.35 -6.03 -2.54
CA TYR A 163 -6.12 -5.96 -3.78
C TYR A 163 -5.81 -7.16 -4.69
N ALA A 164 -4.53 -7.50 -4.87
CA ALA A 164 -4.12 -8.64 -5.68
C ALA A 164 -4.66 -9.97 -5.13
N GLY A 165 -4.59 -10.18 -3.81
CA GLY A 165 -5.14 -11.37 -3.16
C GLY A 165 -6.66 -11.46 -3.27
N THR A 166 -7.35 -10.33 -3.17
CA THR A 166 -8.81 -10.27 -3.37
C THR A 166 -9.21 -10.67 -4.79
N LEU A 167 -8.50 -10.15 -5.80
CA LEU A 167 -8.72 -10.53 -7.20
C LEU A 167 -8.41 -12.01 -7.45
N ALA A 168 -7.29 -12.53 -6.94
CA ALA A 168 -6.92 -13.93 -7.11
C ALA A 168 -7.96 -14.85 -6.47
N ALA A 169 -8.44 -14.53 -5.27
CA ALA A 169 -9.47 -15.29 -4.59
C ALA A 169 -10.83 -15.23 -5.33
N ALA A 170 -11.16 -14.10 -5.97
CA ALA A 170 -12.33 -13.99 -6.85
C ALA A 170 -12.21 -14.92 -8.07
N LEU A 171 -11.08 -14.88 -8.77
CA LEU A 171 -10.84 -15.73 -9.94
C LEU A 171 -10.80 -17.23 -9.58
N VAL A 172 -10.30 -17.58 -8.38
CA VAL A 172 -10.42 -18.95 -7.87
C VAL A 172 -11.88 -19.33 -7.65
N HIS A 173 -12.66 -18.46 -6.99
CA HIS A 173 -14.06 -18.74 -6.72
C HIS A 173 -14.88 -18.94 -8.00
N GLU A 174 -14.56 -18.19 -9.05
CA GLU A 174 -15.18 -18.28 -10.37
C GLU A 174 -14.74 -19.53 -11.16
N GLY A 175 -13.75 -20.29 -10.66
CA GLY A 175 -13.18 -21.44 -11.34
C GLY A 175 -12.25 -21.07 -12.50
N VAL A 176 -11.89 -19.80 -12.64
CA VAL A 176 -10.89 -19.32 -13.61
C VAL A 176 -9.49 -19.77 -13.18
N LEU A 177 -9.22 -19.75 -11.87
CA LEU A 177 -8.00 -20.27 -11.28
C LEU A 177 -8.29 -21.51 -10.43
N ASP A 178 -7.41 -22.49 -10.51
CA ASP A 178 -7.32 -23.61 -9.57
C ASP A 178 -6.09 -23.42 -8.68
N GLU A 179 -6.35 -23.10 -7.42
CA GLU A 179 -5.33 -22.84 -6.39
C GLU A 179 -4.51 -24.07 -6.00
N SER A 180 -4.97 -25.28 -6.32
CA SER A 180 -4.25 -26.53 -6.08
C SER A 180 -3.18 -26.80 -7.14
N LYS A 181 -3.26 -26.14 -8.31
CA LYS A 181 -2.28 -26.31 -9.40
C LYS A 181 -0.94 -25.68 -9.04
N LEU A 182 0.11 -26.30 -9.57
CA LEU A 182 1.47 -25.77 -9.48
C LEU A 182 1.64 -24.52 -10.35
N ILE A 183 2.52 -23.61 -9.97
CA ILE A 183 2.80 -22.40 -10.75
C ILE A 183 3.20 -22.71 -12.21
N PRO A 184 4.03 -23.73 -12.52
CA PRO A 184 4.33 -24.08 -13.91
C PRO A 184 3.18 -24.63 -14.74
N HIS A 185 2.02 -24.91 -14.13
CA HIS A 185 0.80 -25.17 -14.89
C HIS A 185 0.36 -23.93 -15.67
N TYR A 186 0.48 -22.76 -15.05
CA TYR A 186 0.13 -21.48 -15.64
C TYR A 186 1.34 -20.81 -16.32
N LEU A 187 2.52 -20.90 -15.69
CA LEU A 187 3.74 -20.20 -16.08
C LEU A 187 4.88 -21.20 -16.32
N PRO A 188 4.87 -21.95 -17.45
CA PRO A 188 5.88 -22.97 -17.74
C PRO A 188 7.32 -22.41 -17.77
N GLU A 189 7.48 -21.10 -17.99
CA GLU A 189 8.75 -20.39 -17.99
C GLU A 189 9.40 -20.30 -16.60
N LEU A 190 8.68 -20.66 -15.54
CA LEU A 190 9.18 -20.70 -14.16
C LEU A 190 9.64 -22.10 -13.71
N ARG A 191 9.75 -23.09 -14.61
CA ARG A 191 10.41 -24.37 -14.29
C ARG A 191 11.90 -24.16 -13.99
N GLY A 192 12.46 -24.95 -13.07
CA GLY A 192 13.85 -24.80 -12.64
C GLY A 192 14.12 -23.64 -11.67
N THR A 193 13.07 -23.04 -11.10
CA THR A 193 13.17 -21.87 -10.21
C THR A 193 12.55 -22.16 -8.84
N ALA A 194 12.51 -21.16 -7.97
CA ALA A 194 11.79 -21.23 -6.69
C ALA A 194 10.28 -21.57 -6.82
N TRP A 195 9.71 -21.52 -8.01
CA TRP A 195 8.27 -21.69 -8.23
C TRP A 195 7.88 -23.08 -8.72
N GLU A 196 8.84 -23.92 -9.13
CA GLU A 196 8.60 -25.13 -9.93
C GLU A 196 7.56 -26.10 -9.31
N ASP A 197 7.67 -26.31 -8.02
CA ASP A 197 6.84 -27.23 -7.24
C ASP A 197 5.92 -26.50 -6.25
N ALA A 198 5.67 -25.19 -6.44
CA ALA A 198 4.81 -24.39 -5.56
C ALA A 198 3.38 -24.39 -6.10
N THR A 199 2.38 -24.61 -5.24
CA THR A 199 0.97 -24.41 -5.64
C THR A 199 0.62 -22.93 -5.65
N LEU A 200 -0.40 -22.56 -6.42
CA LEU A 200 -0.94 -21.19 -6.38
C LEU A 200 -1.42 -20.83 -4.96
N ARG A 201 -2.06 -21.76 -4.22
CA ARG A 201 -2.41 -21.55 -2.80
C ARG A 201 -1.18 -21.23 -1.94
N GLN A 202 -0.07 -21.94 -2.09
CA GLN A 202 1.15 -21.66 -1.32
C GLN A 202 1.74 -20.28 -1.66
N VAL A 203 1.63 -19.83 -2.92
CA VAL A 203 2.02 -18.47 -3.32
C VAL A 203 1.11 -17.44 -2.64
N MET A 204 -0.21 -17.64 -2.67
CA MET A 204 -1.18 -16.76 -2.02
C MET A 204 -0.92 -16.62 -0.51
N ASP A 205 -0.54 -17.72 0.14
CA ASP A 205 -0.31 -17.78 1.59
C ASP A 205 1.12 -17.37 2.00
N MET A 206 1.98 -17.02 1.04
CA MET A 206 3.40 -16.75 1.26
C MET A 206 4.16 -17.90 1.94
N GLN A 207 3.89 -19.15 1.53
CA GLN A 207 4.47 -20.37 2.09
C GLN A 207 5.39 -21.09 1.09
N THR A 208 6.23 -20.32 0.40
CA THR A 208 6.95 -20.77 -0.79
C THR A 208 8.42 -21.15 -0.57
N GLY A 209 9.01 -20.87 0.60
CA GLY A 209 10.38 -21.30 0.95
C GLY A 209 11.41 -20.98 -0.15
N MET A 210 11.85 -19.72 -0.22
CA MET A 210 12.74 -19.23 -1.29
C MET A 210 13.95 -18.47 -0.74
N ASP A 211 15.03 -18.47 -1.52
CA ASP A 211 16.22 -17.66 -1.28
C ASP A 211 15.98 -16.24 -1.78
N TYR A 212 15.35 -15.45 -0.91
CA TYR A 212 15.02 -14.06 -1.20
C TYR A 212 15.08 -13.25 0.10
N SER A 213 15.87 -12.17 0.10
CA SER A 213 15.92 -11.19 1.19
C SER A 213 15.00 -10.01 0.92
N GLU A 214 14.20 -9.62 1.92
CA GLU A 214 13.33 -8.42 1.91
C GLU A 214 14.05 -7.18 2.48
N ASP A 215 15.36 -7.25 2.69
CA ASP A 215 16.13 -6.10 3.19
C ASP A 215 16.26 -5.03 2.11
N GLU A 216 15.44 -3.98 2.16
CA GLU A 216 15.46 -2.90 1.17
C GLU A 216 16.60 -1.89 1.39
N VAL A 217 17.28 -1.95 2.54
CA VAL A 217 18.44 -1.11 2.87
C VAL A 217 19.71 -1.69 2.23
N ASP A 218 19.88 -3.01 2.31
CA ASP A 218 20.95 -3.70 1.61
C ASP A 218 20.76 -3.61 0.09
N ASP A 219 21.62 -2.83 -0.56
CA ASP A 219 21.60 -2.56 -1.98
C ASP A 219 21.83 -3.82 -2.85
N GLN A 220 22.40 -4.89 -2.27
CA GLN A 220 22.64 -6.18 -2.91
C GLN A 220 21.57 -7.23 -2.60
N SER A 221 20.59 -6.89 -1.78
CA SER A 221 19.51 -7.82 -1.45
C SER A 221 18.67 -8.18 -2.67
N SER A 222 17.97 -9.32 -2.57
CA SER A 222 17.00 -9.74 -3.57
C SER A 222 15.92 -8.67 -3.80
N SER A 223 15.46 -7.99 -2.74
CA SER A 223 14.47 -6.91 -2.85
C SER A 223 15.02 -5.70 -3.60
N SER A 224 16.24 -5.25 -3.29
CA SER A 224 16.87 -4.12 -4.00
C SER A 224 17.05 -4.41 -5.49
N ILE A 225 17.47 -5.64 -5.84
CA ILE A 225 17.59 -6.07 -7.24
C ILE A 225 16.20 -6.16 -7.90
N TYR A 226 15.18 -6.67 -7.19
CA TYR A 226 13.80 -6.72 -7.68
C TYR A 226 13.22 -5.32 -7.93
N MET A 227 13.49 -4.35 -7.06
CA MET A 227 13.07 -2.95 -7.24
C MET A 227 13.74 -2.32 -8.47
N ARG A 228 15.01 -2.63 -8.75
CA ARG A 228 15.68 -2.21 -10.00
C ARG A 228 15.04 -2.83 -11.24
N ALA A 229 14.64 -4.11 -11.15
CA ALA A 229 13.93 -4.80 -12.20
C ALA A 229 12.54 -4.18 -12.45
N CYS A 230 11.86 -3.75 -11.39
CA CYS A 230 10.58 -3.03 -11.43
C CYS A 230 10.69 -1.54 -11.80
N ARG A 231 11.90 -0.99 -11.96
CA ARG A 231 12.15 0.45 -12.15
C ARG A 231 11.59 1.32 -11.01
N THR A 232 11.60 0.80 -9.78
CA THR A 232 11.28 1.54 -8.54
C THR A 232 12.51 1.83 -7.70
N ARG A 233 13.70 1.47 -8.21
CA ARG A 233 15.02 1.88 -7.72
C ARG A 233 15.92 2.14 -8.95
N PRO A 234 16.77 3.18 -8.94
CA PRO A 234 17.68 3.43 -10.06
C PRO A 234 18.66 2.27 -10.26
N ARG A 235 18.99 2.04 -11.52
CA ARG A 235 20.03 1.09 -11.91
C ARG A 235 21.36 1.83 -11.92
N PRO A 236 22.44 1.29 -11.30
CA PRO A 236 23.77 1.82 -11.52
C PRO A 236 24.16 1.69 -13.00
N ALA A 237 25.15 2.47 -13.45
CA ALA A 237 25.53 2.55 -14.86
C ALA A 237 26.01 1.21 -15.45
N ASP A 238 26.56 0.34 -14.61
CA ASP A 238 27.08 -0.99 -14.92
C ASP A 238 26.09 -2.12 -14.58
N TYR A 239 24.81 -1.81 -14.38
CA TYR A 239 23.80 -2.80 -14.03
C TYR A 239 23.61 -3.86 -15.13
N ASP A 240 23.96 -5.10 -14.82
CA ASP A 240 23.84 -6.29 -15.66
C ASP A 240 22.73 -7.26 -15.20
N GLY A 241 21.94 -6.84 -14.19
CA GLY A 241 20.90 -7.66 -13.58
C GLY A 241 19.59 -7.76 -14.40
N PRO A 242 18.54 -8.35 -13.79
CA PRO A 242 17.24 -8.52 -14.42
C PRO A 242 16.62 -7.21 -14.93
N GLN A 243 16.13 -7.20 -16.16
CA GLN A 243 15.65 -5.97 -16.81
C GLN A 243 14.15 -5.71 -16.56
N THR A 244 13.40 -6.75 -16.19
CA THR A 244 11.97 -6.69 -15.87
C THR A 244 11.65 -7.46 -14.60
N SER A 245 10.48 -7.19 -14.00
CA SER A 245 9.99 -7.95 -12.86
C SER A 245 9.95 -9.45 -13.15
N TYR A 246 9.57 -9.85 -14.37
CA TYR A 246 9.50 -11.25 -14.78
C TYR A 246 10.87 -11.90 -15.06
N ASP A 247 11.86 -11.12 -15.50
CA ASP A 247 13.26 -11.58 -15.54
C ASP A 247 13.73 -11.94 -14.13
N PHE A 248 13.43 -11.07 -13.16
CA PHE A 248 13.83 -11.29 -11.78
C PHE A 248 13.18 -12.55 -11.19
N LEU A 249 11.88 -12.77 -11.44
CA LEU A 249 11.19 -13.96 -10.93
C LEU A 249 11.83 -15.27 -11.40
N ARG A 250 12.51 -15.28 -12.56
CA ARG A 250 13.23 -16.45 -13.10
C ARG A 250 14.58 -16.70 -12.40
N THR A 251 15.13 -15.73 -11.69
CA THR A 251 16.40 -15.88 -10.96
C THR A 251 16.21 -16.46 -9.56
N VAL A 252 15.03 -16.32 -8.96
CA VAL A 252 14.75 -16.77 -7.58
C VAL A 252 14.92 -18.29 -7.47
N ARG A 253 15.58 -18.74 -6.40
CA ARG A 253 15.84 -20.17 -6.12
C ARG A 253 15.15 -20.63 -4.85
N LYS A 254 14.83 -21.93 -4.80
CA LYS A 254 14.20 -22.55 -3.64
C LYS A 254 15.18 -22.59 -2.47
N LYS A 255 14.69 -22.33 -1.25
CA LYS A 255 15.46 -22.48 0.00
C LYS A 255 14.52 -22.77 1.16
N GLY A 256 14.72 -23.93 1.77
CA GLY A 256 13.85 -24.42 2.84
C GLY A 256 12.61 -25.17 2.33
N GLU A 257 11.74 -25.51 3.26
CA GLU A 257 10.52 -26.28 3.02
C GLU A 257 9.33 -25.36 2.72
N ARG A 258 8.37 -25.85 1.92
CA ARG A 258 7.13 -25.13 1.56
C ARG A 258 5.94 -25.58 2.38
N GLY A 259 4.90 -24.75 2.43
CA GLY A 259 3.61 -25.08 3.03
C GLY A 259 3.62 -25.26 4.56
N LYS A 260 4.76 -25.01 5.22
CA LYS A 260 4.92 -25.19 6.66
C LYS A 260 5.00 -23.89 7.44
N LEU A 261 5.65 -22.88 6.87
CA LEU A 261 5.92 -21.60 7.52
C LEU A 261 5.53 -20.43 6.61
N PHE A 262 4.89 -19.43 7.20
CA PHE A 262 4.72 -18.12 6.57
C PHE A 262 6.09 -17.45 6.43
N SER A 263 6.40 -16.96 5.24
CA SER A 263 7.57 -16.14 4.99
C SER A 263 7.20 -15.03 4.02
N TYR A 264 7.13 -13.81 4.53
CA TYR A 264 6.75 -12.65 3.72
C TYR A 264 7.73 -12.45 2.57
N LYS A 265 7.22 -12.48 1.33
CA LYS A 265 7.96 -12.25 0.08
C LYS A 265 7.10 -11.53 -0.95
N SER A 266 7.52 -10.34 -1.35
CA SER A 266 6.85 -9.47 -2.31
C SER A 266 6.69 -10.11 -3.69
N VAL A 267 7.68 -10.92 -4.08
CA VAL A 267 7.65 -11.69 -5.33
C VAL A 267 6.57 -12.75 -5.42
N ASN A 268 6.03 -13.25 -4.29
CA ASN A 268 4.86 -14.13 -4.31
C ASN A 268 3.67 -13.43 -4.97
N THR A 269 3.40 -12.19 -4.58
CA THR A 269 2.30 -11.40 -5.13
C THR A 269 2.50 -11.09 -6.61
N GLN A 270 3.74 -10.82 -7.04
CA GLN A 270 4.03 -10.56 -8.44
C GLN A 270 3.82 -11.81 -9.32
N VAL A 271 4.23 -13.00 -8.85
CA VAL A 271 3.92 -14.28 -9.53
C VAL A 271 2.42 -14.52 -9.60
N MET A 272 1.70 -14.29 -8.49
CA MET A 272 0.24 -14.41 -8.47
C MET A 272 -0.43 -13.50 -9.50
N ALA A 273 0.01 -12.25 -9.61
CA ALA A 273 -0.49 -11.32 -10.62
C ALA A 273 -0.14 -11.74 -12.06
N TRP A 274 1.04 -12.34 -12.27
CA TRP A 274 1.41 -12.90 -13.56
C TRP A 274 0.52 -14.11 -13.94
N VAL A 275 0.21 -14.99 -12.99
CA VAL A 275 -0.75 -16.09 -13.20
C VAL A 275 -2.12 -15.54 -13.59
N MET A 276 -2.66 -14.56 -12.84
CA MET A 276 -3.93 -13.92 -13.18
C MET A 276 -3.90 -13.34 -14.60
N SER A 277 -2.82 -12.64 -14.96
CA SER A 277 -2.69 -12.00 -16.27
C SER A 277 -2.58 -13.02 -17.41
N ARG A 278 -1.85 -14.13 -17.19
CA ARG A 278 -1.70 -15.21 -18.16
C ARG A 278 -3.02 -15.89 -18.47
N VAL A 279 -3.82 -16.17 -17.45
CA VAL A 279 -5.08 -16.92 -17.59
C VAL A 279 -6.19 -16.04 -18.17
N THR A 280 -6.27 -14.78 -17.76
CA THR A 280 -7.33 -13.87 -18.19
C THR A 280 -7.02 -13.12 -19.49
N GLY A 281 -5.73 -13.01 -19.86
CA GLY A 281 -5.28 -12.14 -20.94
C GLY A 281 -5.32 -10.64 -20.59
N CYS A 282 -5.70 -10.29 -19.36
CA CYS A 282 -5.80 -8.91 -18.88
C CYS A 282 -4.60 -8.55 -18.00
N SER A 283 -4.11 -7.31 -18.08
CA SER A 283 -3.11 -6.81 -17.14
C SER A 283 -3.68 -6.68 -15.72
N PHE A 284 -2.81 -6.68 -14.71
CA PHE A 284 -3.23 -6.43 -13.33
C PHE A 284 -3.99 -5.08 -13.16
N ALA A 285 -3.62 -4.06 -13.93
CA ALA A 285 -4.30 -2.77 -13.92
C ALA A 285 -5.75 -2.87 -14.46
N GLN A 286 -5.95 -3.64 -15.53
CA GLN A 286 -7.29 -3.91 -16.08
C GLN A 286 -8.13 -4.71 -15.10
N LEU A 287 -7.56 -5.76 -14.50
CA LEU A 287 -8.26 -6.54 -13.48
C LEU A 287 -8.67 -5.69 -12.28
N LEU A 288 -7.80 -4.78 -11.83
CA LEU A 288 -8.14 -3.83 -10.77
C LEU A 288 -9.27 -2.88 -11.19
N HIS A 289 -9.20 -2.32 -12.38
CA HIS A 289 -10.23 -1.45 -12.91
C HIS A 289 -11.60 -2.17 -12.96
N GLU A 290 -11.66 -3.31 -13.63
CA GLU A 290 -12.90 -4.02 -13.96
C GLU A 290 -13.58 -4.64 -12.74
N HIS A 291 -12.80 -5.20 -11.81
CA HIS A 291 -13.35 -5.99 -10.71
C HIS A 291 -13.41 -5.24 -9.38
N LEU A 292 -12.62 -4.17 -9.20
CA LEU A 292 -12.57 -3.42 -7.93
C LEU A 292 -12.81 -1.92 -8.14
N TRP A 293 -11.94 -1.21 -8.86
CA TRP A 293 -11.91 0.25 -8.87
C TRP A 293 -13.18 0.90 -9.45
N ALA A 294 -13.58 0.51 -10.66
CA ALA A 294 -14.81 1.02 -11.28
C ALA A 294 -16.07 0.55 -10.53
N PRO A 295 -16.21 -0.74 -10.14
CA PRO A 295 -17.37 -1.19 -9.37
C PRO A 295 -17.51 -0.57 -7.97
N LEU A 296 -16.40 -0.23 -7.31
CA LEU A 296 -16.41 0.48 -6.03
C LEU A 296 -16.87 1.95 -6.18
N GLY A 297 -16.96 2.46 -7.40
CA GLY A 297 -17.33 3.85 -7.64
C GLY A 297 -16.32 4.81 -7.02
N CYS A 298 -15.03 4.51 -7.18
CA CYS A 298 -13.94 5.38 -6.77
C CYS A 298 -14.08 6.79 -7.41
N GLU A 299 -13.72 7.81 -6.65
CA GLU A 299 -13.86 9.22 -7.03
C GLU A 299 -12.71 9.69 -7.93
N ASP A 300 -11.50 9.16 -7.70
CA ASP A 300 -10.29 9.53 -8.41
C ASP A 300 -9.68 8.31 -9.12
N ASP A 301 -8.88 8.57 -10.16
CA ASP A 301 -8.11 7.53 -10.81
C ASP A 301 -6.97 7.07 -9.89
N GLY A 302 -6.86 5.75 -9.71
CA GLY A 302 -5.65 5.15 -9.16
C GLY A 302 -4.58 4.98 -10.23
N TYR A 303 -3.41 4.51 -9.84
CA TYR A 303 -2.40 4.04 -10.80
C TYR A 303 -1.45 3.02 -10.22
N LEU A 304 -0.78 2.29 -11.11
CA LEU A 304 0.30 1.37 -10.78
C LEU A 304 1.60 1.85 -11.41
N VAL A 305 2.70 1.75 -10.67
CA VAL A 305 4.03 1.78 -11.29
C VAL A 305 4.19 0.55 -12.17
N ILE A 306 4.82 0.73 -13.34
CA ILE A 306 5.09 -0.33 -14.31
C ILE A 306 6.60 -0.51 -14.51
N ASP A 307 7.01 -1.75 -14.75
CA ASP A 307 8.39 -2.06 -15.12
C ASP A 307 8.69 -1.66 -16.58
N PRO A 308 9.94 -1.81 -17.07
CA PRO A 308 10.29 -1.41 -18.45
C PRO A 308 9.54 -2.15 -19.56
N ALA A 309 8.93 -3.30 -19.27
CA ALA A 309 8.09 -4.03 -20.22
C ALA A 309 6.60 -3.67 -20.09
N GLY A 310 6.27 -2.68 -19.26
CA GLY A 310 4.90 -2.24 -19.01
C GLY A 310 4.13 -3.11 -18.04
N MET A 311 4.80 -4.01 -17.30
CA MET A 311 4.12 -4.89 -16.35
C MET A 311 3.83 -4.15 -15.04
N PRO A 312 2.56 -4.09 -14.58
CA PRO A 312 2.22 -3.44 -13.33
C PRO A 312 2.83 -4.15 -12.10
N SER A 313 3.34 -3.37 -11.15
CA SER A 313 3.87 -3.88 -9.89
C SER A 313 2.73 -4.20 -8.92
N ALA A 314 2.29 -5.45 -8.90
CA ALA A 314 1.26 -5.94 -8.00
C ALA A 314 1.77 -6.17 -6.56
N SER A 315 3.09 -6.22 -6.37
CA SER A 315 3.69 -6.39 -5.05
C SER A 315 3.61 -5.13 -4.19
N GLY A 316 3.54 -3.93 -4.78
CA GLY A 316 3.50 -2.70 -3.98
C GLY A 316 3.36 -1.40 -4.75
N GLY A 317 3.12 -1.45 -6.06
CA GLY A 317 3.17 -0.26 -6.90
C GLY A 317 1.87 0.51 -7.02
N PHE A 318 0.81 0.20 -6.25
CA PHE A 318 -0.47 0.90 -6.36
C PHE A 318 -0.46 2.23 -5.62
N TYR A 319 -1.10 3.23 -6.23
CA TYR A 319 -1.29 4.56 -5.68
C TYR A 319 -2.76 4.92 -5.78
N ALA A 320 -3.33 5.38 -4.67
CA ALA A 320 -4.75 5.67 -4.54
C ALA A 320 -4.98 6.91 -3.66
N SER A 321 -6.08 7.63 -3.89
CA SER A 321 -6.55 8.63 -2.94
C SER A 321 -6.94 7.95 -1.62
N LEU A 322 -6.82 8.67 -0.51
CA LEU A 322 -7.16 8.13 0.82
C LEU A 322 -8.62 7.65 0.90
N ARG A 323 -9.54 8.38 0.28
CA ARG A 323 -10.96 8.03 0.26
C ARG A 323 -11.22 6.80 -0.59
N ASP A 324 -10.58 6.66 -1.74
CA ASP A 324 -10.76 5.48 -2.57
C ASP A 324 -10.12 4.22 -1.97
N LEU A 325 -9.00 4.38 -1.26
CA LEU A 325 -8.45 3.32 -0.42
C LEU A 325 -9.47 2.88 0.67
N ALA A 326 -10.16 3.83 1.29
CA ALA A 326 -11.18 3.56 2.31
C ALA A 326 -12.42 2.85 1.73
N ARG A 327 -12.76 3.02 0.45
CA ARG A 327 -13.83 2.25 -0.22
C ARG A 327 -13.53 0.76 -0.25
N PHE A 328 -12.29 0.40 -0.57
CA PHE A 328 -11.84 -0.99 -0.48
C PHE A 328 -11.97 -1.52 0.95
N GLY A 329 -11.50 -0.76 1.95
CA GLY A 329 -11.64 -1.12 3.36
C GLY A 329 -13.10 -1.32 3.81
N GLU A 330 -14.01 -0.43 3.41
CA GLU A 330 -15.43 -0.52 3.73
C GLU A 330 -16.09 -1.72 3.01
N MET A 331 -15.69 -2.04 1.78
CA MET A 331 -16.12 -3.27 1.10
C MET A 331 -15.70 -4.51 1.89
N ILE A 332 -14.45 -4.55 2.39
CA ILE A 332 -13.99 -5.66 3.24
C ILE A 332 -14.79 -5.72 4.55
N ARG A 333 -15.00 -4.58 5.23
CA ARG A 333 -15.81 -4.48 6.47
C ARG A 333 -17.24 -5.00 6.30
N ARG A 334 -17.74 -4.99 5.07
CA ARG A 334 -19.08 -5.44 4.69
C ARG A 334 -19.08 -6.83 4.06
N ASP A 335 -18.06 -7.64 4.33
CA ASP A 335 -17.94 -9.01 3.82
C ASP A 335 -18.09 -9.08 2.29
N GLY A 336 -17.55 -8.07 1.58
CA GLY A 336 -17.55 -8.02 0.11
C GLY A 336 -18.82 -7.41 -0.47
N GLU A 337 -19.73 -6.92 0.37
CA GLU A 337 -20.87 -6.15 -0.08
C GLU A 337 -20.51 -4.69 -0.31
N TRP A 338 -20.86 -4.19 -1.49
CA TRP A 338 -20.79 -2.78 -1.82
C TRP A 338 -22.06 -2.33 -2.54
N PHE A 339 -22.37 -1.03 -2.48
CA PHE A 339 -23.50 -0.45 -3.20
C PHE A 339 -22.98 0.43 -4.33
N SER A 340 -23.22 0.04 -5.59
CA SER A 340 -23.01 0.92 -6.74
C SER A 340 -24.12 1.99 -6.79
N SER A 341 -23.75 3.23 -7.13
CA SER A 341 -24.60 4.43 -7.18
C SER A 341 -25.78 4.35 -8.16
N SER A 342 -25.81 3.38 -9.07
CA SER A 342 -26.84 3.32 -10.13
C SER A 342 -28.20 2.79 -9.69
N ASP A 343 -28.35 2.26 -8.47
CA ASP A 343 -29.65 1.79 -7.97
C ASP A 343 -29.67 1.66 -6.44
N GLN A 344 -30.06 2.72 -5.73
CA GLN A 344 -30.28 2.66 -4.27
C GLN A 344 -31.32 1.59 -3.84
N ARG A 345 -32.07 0.99 -4.79
CA ARG A 345 -33.04 -0.08 -4.55
C ARG A 345 -32.57 -1.47 -4.97
N ARG A 346 -31.45 -1.60 -5.70
CA ARG A 346 -30.82 -2.90 -6.00
C ARG A 346 -29.45 -2.97 -5.37
N ARG A 347 -29.34 -3.80 -4.32
CA ARG A 347 -28.06 -4.29 -3.82
C ARG A 347 -27.38 -5.08 -4.95
N ARG A 348 -26.66 -4.43 -5.84
CA ARG A 348 -25.73 -5.11 -6.74
C ARG A 348 -24.43 -5.25 -5.97
N PRO A 349 -24.10 -6.45 -5.41
CA PRO A 349 -22.75 -6.67 -4.92
C PRO A 349 -21.77 -6.35 -6.06
N VAL A 350 -20.53 -6.00 -5.74
CA VAL A 350 -19.44 -5.80 -6.73
C VAL A 350 -19.10 -7.15 -7.36
N SER A 351 -20.07 -7.75 -8.08
CA SER A 351 -20.30 -9.17 -8.30
C SER A 351 -20.73 -9.95 -7.04
N THR A 352 -21.70 -10.86 -7.18
CA THR A 352 -22.11 -11.83 -6.14
C THR A 352 -20.94 -12.69 -5.63
N ILE A 353 -19.80 -12.65 -6.35
CA ILE A 353 -18.57 -13.39 -6.13
C ILE A 353 -17.80 -12.86 -4.91
N LEU A 354 -17.68 -11.54 -4.69
CA LEU A 354 -16.91 -11.01 -3.54
C LEU A 354 -17.47 -11.41 -2.16
N ARG A 355 -18.79 -11.60 -2.05
CA ARG A 355 -19.45 -12.13 -0.84
C ARG A 355 -18.93 -13.52 -0.45
N ARG A 356 -18.60 -14.35 -1.44
CA ARG A 356 -18.08 -15.70 -1.22
C ARG A 356 -16.55 -15.71 -1.13
N VAL A 357 -15.88 -14.75 -1.75
CA VAL A 357 -14.43 -14.55 -1.67
C VAL A 357 -13.96 -14.28 -0.24
N ILE A 358 -14.65 -13.44 0.53
CA ILE A 358 -14.28 -13.22 1.95
C ILE A 358 -14.61 -14.45 2.82
N ALA A 359 -15.67 -15.20 2.50
CA ALA A 359 -15.95 -16.49 3.15
C ALA A 359 -14.89 -17.57 2.84
N VAL A 360 -14.30 -17.54 1.63
CA VAL A 360 -13.12 -18.35 1.26
C VAL A 360 -11.85 -17.78 1.87
N ALA A 361 -11.76 -16.45 2.04
CA ALA A 361 -10.62 -15.83 2.67
C ALA A 361 -10.47 -16.19 4.16
N ASN A 362 -11.60 -16.40 4.84
CA ASN A 362 -11.63 -16.97 6.18
C ASN A 362 -11.23 -18.46 6.24
N LYS A 363 -11.02 -19.14 5.11
CA LYS A 363 -10.45 -20.50 5.03
C LYS A 363 -8.94 -20.52 4.79
N PHE A 364 -8.30 -19.37 4.55
CA PHE A 364 -6.85 -19.25 4.62
C PHE A 364 -6.41 -19.52 6.07
N ALA A 365 -5.24 -20.13 6.25
CA ALA A 365 -4.79 -20.66 7.53
C ALA A 365 -4.99 -19.63 8.69
N PRO A 366 -5.52 -20.07 9.85
CA PRO A 366 -5.64 -19.20 11.00
C PRO A 366 -4.26 -18.64 11.39
N ALA A 367 -4.27 -17.34 11.64
CA ALA A 367 -3.15 -16.48 11.95
C ALA A 367 -1.95 -17.17 12.62
N SER A 368 -0.92 -17.41 11.81
CA SER A 368 0.41 -16.92 12.18
C SER A 368 0.78 -15.87 11.12
N GLN A 369 0.49 -14.61 11.45
CA GLN A 369 1.10 -13.41 10.86
C GLN A 369 0.72 -12.94 9.43
N GLY A 370 -0.29 -13.47 8.73
CA GLY A 370 -0.48 -13.11 7.30
C GLY A 370 -1.87 -12.83 6.72
N ALA A 371 -2.99 -13.05 7.44
CA ALA A 371 -4.32 -12.87 6.83
C ALA A 371 -4.85 -11.43 6.99
N TRP A 372 -4.87 -10.69 5.87
CA TRP A 372 -5.35 -9.30 5.76
C TRP A 372 -6.87 -9.15 5.59
N LEU A 373 -7.63 -10.26 5.51
CA LEU A 373 -9.03 -10.26 5.08
C LEU A 373 -10.03 -10.88 6.07
N SER A 374 -9.64 -11.13 7.34
CA SER A 374 -10.58 -11.62 8.36
C SER A 374 -10.97 -10.51 9.36
N PRO A 375 -12.26 -10.38 9.71
CA PRO A 375 -12.70 -9.53 10.83
C PRO A 375 -12.06 -9.92 12.18
N ASP A 376 -11.64 -11.18 12.34
CA ASP A 376 -11.03 -11.68 13.59
C ASP A 376 -9.53 -11.33 13.71
N SER A 377 -8.86 -10.91 12.63
CA SER A 377 -7.47 -10.42 12.65
C SER A 377 -7.27 -9.23 13.59
N PHE A 378 -8.32 -8.42 13.78
CA PHE A 378 -8.28 -7.22 14.61
C PHE A 378 -8.53 -7.47 16.11
N ARG A 379 -9.00 -8.66 16.51
CA ARG A 379 -9.39 -8.94 17.91
C ARG A 379 -8.34 -9.67 18.74
N ARG A 380 -7.28 -10.20 18.14
CA ARG A 380 -6.27 -11.00 18.86
C ARG A 380 -4.84 -10.66 18.41
N GLN A 381 -4.30 -9.55 18.89
CA GLN A 381 -2.85 -9.38 18.98
C GLN A 381 -2.44 -9.56 20.45
N PRO A 382 -1.74 -10.65 20.83
CA PRO A 382 -1.02 -10.71 22.09
C PRO A 382 0.28 -9.91 21.98
N HIS A 383 0.59 -9.14 23.03
CA HIS A 383 1.83 -8.41 23.20
C HIS A 383 3.06 -9.31 23.01
N LEU A 384 3.85 -9.09 21.95
CA LEU A 384 5.23 -9.56 21.88
C LEU A 384 6.12 -8.46 21.30
N GLY A 385 7.25 -8.26 21.97
CA GLY A 385 8.13 -7.11 21.85
C GLY A 385 8.81 -6.95 20.50
N ALA A 386 9.19 -5.70 20.27
CA ALA A 386 9.96 -5.20 19.15
C ALA A 386 11.14 -6.13 18.80
N LYS A 387 11.11 -6.65 17.56
CA LYS A 387 12.28 -6.91 16.69
C LYS A 387 11.79 -7.55 15.39
N GLN A 388 11.34 -6.72 14.45
CA GLN A 388 11.54 -6.90 13.01
C GLN A 388 11.01 -5.64 12.31
N GLY A 389 11.95 -4.88 11.73
CA GLY A 389 11.62 -3.77 10.85
C GLY A 389 11.02 -4.32 9.57
N SER A 390 9.71 -4.20 9.43
CA SER A 390 9.04 -4.09 8.15
C SER A 390 8.00 -2.99 8.32
N TRP A 391 8.29 -1.81 7.79
CA TRP A 391 7.32 -0.72 7.74
C TRP A 391 6.21 -1.12 6.77
N CYS A 392 5.03 -1.43 7.29
CA CYS A 392 3.72 -1.43 6.62
C CYS A 392 2.66 -1.25 7.69
#